data_AF-A0A1I3HQ48-F1
#
_entry.id   AF-A0A1I3HQ48-F1
#
_cell.length_a   1.000
_cell.length_b   1.000
_cell.length_c   1.000
_cell.angle_alpha   90.00
_cell.angle_beta   90.00
_cell.angle_gamma   90.00
#
_symmetry.space_group_name_H-M   'P 1'
#
loop_
_entity.id
_entity.type
_entity.pdbx_description
1 polymer ?
#
loop_
_entity_poly.entity_id
_entity_poly.type
_entity_poly.pdbx_seq_one_letter_code
_entity_poly.pdbx_strand_id
1 'polypeptide(L)'
;MEKLKLERKLKKKLKKGFWLYSPDEKGNSLMARPHQNEKDYEAYKNGEVRDLFSEESRKERHASKQKLDVPIEVSDEVLKEYVNKIFSKEYRNSSYQFLLDAKKFRDTKVAYYHFLNAYKVQENGDDSMSNVCCLAADYARDLLKIRKKRRKNNKKRK
;
A
#
# COMPACT_ATOMS: atom_id res chain seq x y z
N MET A 1 -30.17 30.77 4.75
CA MET A 1 -29.03 29.92 5.11
C MET A 1 -27.81 30.81 5.25
N GLU A 2 -27.25 30.90 6.46
CA GLU A 2 -26.06 31.70 6.71
C GLU A 2 -24.87 31.14 5.91
N LYS A 3 -24.16 32.02 5.21
CA LYS A 3 -23.00 31.61 4.41
C LYS A 3 -21.83 31.46 5.36
N LEU A 4 -21.37 30.22 5.54
CA LEU A 4 -20.15 29.90 6.30
C LEU A 4 -18.97 30.78 5.82
N LYS A 5 -18.52 31.69 6.69
CA LYS A 5 -17.37 32.56 6.42
C LYS A 5 -16.10 31.87 6.89
N LEU A 6 -15.49 31.10 5.99
CA LEU A 6 -14.16 30.53 6.21
C LEU A 6 -13.05 31.41 5.64
N GLU A 7 -11.89 31.40 6.30
CA GLU A 7 -10.68 31.99 5.74
C GLU A 7 -10.33 31.37 4.39
N ARG A 8 -9.85 32.19 3.45
CA ARG A 8 -9.55 31.77 2.06
C ARG A 8 -8.61 30.58 1.99
N LYS A 9 -7.59 30.52 2.85
CA LYS A 9 -6.61 29.43 2.90
C LYS A 9 -7.25 28.12 3.35
N LEU A 10 -8.05 28.18 4.41
CA LEU A 10 -8.76 27.03 4.99
C LEU A 10 -9.79 26.47 4.00
N LYS A 11 -10.60 27.35 3.39
CA LYS A 11 -11.59 26.96 2.37
C LYS A 11 -10.95 26.27 1.16
N LYS A 12 -9.78 26.73 0.71
CA LYS A 12 -9.01 26.09 -0.38
C LYS A 12 -8.51 24.70 0.00
N LYS A 13 -8.06 24.50 1.24
CA LYS A 13 -7.63 23.18 1.74
C LYS A 13 -8.79 22.20 1.78
N LEU A 14 -9.90 22.60 2.41
CA LEU A 14 -11.11 21.76 2.52
C LEU A 14 -11.72 21.43 1.15
N LYS A 15 -11.64 22.32 0.18
CA LYS A 15 -12.14 22.05 -1.18
C LYS A 15 -11.32 21.00 -1.95
N LYS A 16 -10.06 20.77 -1.56
CA LYS A 16 -9.19 19.76 -2.20
C LYS A 16 -9.41 18.35 -1.66
N GLY A 17 -9.75 18.24 -0.38
CA GLY A 17 -10.00 16.95 0.27
C GLY A 17 -11.34 16.34 -0.14
N PHE A 18 -11.44 15.02 -0.05
CA PHE A 18 -12.67 14.27 -0.23
C PHE A 18 -13.13 13.74 1.12
N TRP A 19 -14.10 14.43 1.68
CA TRP A 19 -14.50 14.28 3.07
C TRP A 19 -15.70 13.36 3.17
N LEU A 20 -15.58 12.32 4.00
CA LEU A 20 -16.65 11.36 4.29
C LEU A 20 -16.86 11.27 5.79
N TYR A 21 -18.12 11.14 6.20
CA TYR A 21 -18.45 10.68 7.54
C TYR A 21 -18.04 9.22 7.71
N SER A 22 -17.92 8.77 8.96
CA SER A 22 -17.68 7.36 9.27
C SER A 22 -18.79 6.48 8.65
N PRO A 23 -18.46 5.25 8.22
CA PRO A 23 -19.44 4.37 7.60
C PRO A 23 -20.52 3.94 8.61
N ASP A 24 -21.76 3.88 8.13
CA ASP A 24 -22.89 3.32 8.88
C ASP A 24 -22.75 1.79 9.03
N GLU A 25 -23.62 1.16 9.84
CA GLU A 25 -23.65 -0.30 10.07
C GLU A 25 -23.79 -1.13 8.77
N LYS A 26 -24.25 -0.50 7.68
CA LYS A 26 -24.38 -1.10 6.34
C LYS A 26 -23.19 -0.82 5.40
N GLY A 27 -22.14 -0.16 5.89
CA GLY A 27 -20.94 0.19 5.13
C GLY A 27 -21.07 1.41 4.21
N ASN A 28 -22.22 2.09 4.19
CA ASN A 28 -22.41 3.31 3.42
C ASN A 28 -21.82 4.50 4.17
N SER A 29 -21.16 5.42 3.46
CA SER A 29 -20.59 6.65 4.04
C SER A 29 -21.21 7.87 3.39
N LEU A 30 -21.63 8.84 4.20
CA LEU A 30 -22.18 10.11 3.70
C LEU A 30 -21.06 11.06 3.31
N MET A 31 -21.19 11.73 2.17
CA MET A 31 -20.21 12.72 1.74
C MET A 31 -20.40 14.06 2.45
N ALA A 32 -19.35 14.52 3.13
CA ALA A 32 -19.32 15.80 3.81
C ALA A 32 -18.78 16.89 2.89
N ARG A 33 -19.27 18.12 3.03
CA ARG A 33 -18.72 19.30 2.37
C ARG A 33 -18.42 20.41 3.39
N PRO A 34 -17.34 20.26 4.18
CA PRO A 34 -16.97 21.21 5.25
C PRO A 34 -16.71 22.65 4.77
N HIS A 35 -16.54 22.85 3.46
CA HIS A 35 -16.32 24.17 2.85
C HIS A 35 -17.61 24.89 2.42
N GLN A 36 -18.76 24.21 2.47
CA GLN A 36 -20.09 24.70 2.08
C GLN A 36 -21.05 24.75 3.26
N ASN A 37 -21.02 23.73 4.14
CA ASN A 37 -21.97 23.57 5.23
C ASN A 37 -21.29 23.77 6.59
N GLU A 38 -21.99 24.47 7.49
CA GLU A 38 -21.51 24.70 8.86
C GLU A 38 -21.49 23.43 9.70
N LYS A 39 -22.54 22.60 9.61
CA LYS A 39 -22.59 21.30 10.28
C LYS A 39 -21.41 20.39 9.89
N ASP A 40 -21.08 20.34 8.60
CA ASP A 40 -19.94 19.56 8.10
C ASP A 40 -18.60 20.15 8.56
N TYR A 41 -18.54 21.46 8.81
CA TYR A 41 -17.37 22.14 9.34
C TYR A 41 -17.16 21.87 10.84
N GLU A 42 -18.25 21.84 11.61
CA GLU A 42 -18.23 21.42 13.00
C GLU A 42 -17.84 19.94 13.13
N ALA A 43 -18.42 19.06 12.30
CA ALA A 43 -18.05 17.66 12.26
C ALA A 43 -16.57 17.44 11.85
N TYR A 44 -16.05 18.27 10.92
CA TYR A 44 -14.62 18.31 10.61
C TYR A 44 -13.77 18.72 11.83
N LYS A 45 -14.21 19.73 12.59
CA LYS A 45 -13.51 20.21 13.79
C LYS A 45 -13.54 19.18 14.92
N ASN A 46 -14.64 18.42 15.03
CA ASN A 46 -14.83 17.35 16.00
C ASN A 46 -14.11 16.05 15.61
N GLY A 47 -13.59 15.94 14.38
CA GLY A 47 -12.87 14.76 13.89
C GLY A 47 -13.76 13.60 13.44
N GLU A 48 -15.05 13.85 13.24
CA GLU A 48 -16.05 12.84 12.80
C GLU A 48 -15.96 12.55 11.30
N VAL A 49 -15.33 13.46 10.56
CA VAL A 49 -15.18 13.42 9.11
C VAL A 49 -13.74 13.11 8.74
N ARG A 50 -13.54 12.14 7.84
CA ARG A 50 -12.23 11.70 7.36
C ARG A 50 -12.02 12.14 5.91
N ASP A 51 -10.80 12.56 5.59
CA ASP A 51 -10.40 12.86 4.22
C ASP A 51 -9.81 11.60 3.57
N LEU A 52 -10.48 11.09 2.54
CA LEU A 52 -9.96 9.96 1.75
C LEU A 52 -8.69 10.31 0.98
N PHE A 53 -8.49 11.59 0.67
CA PHE A 53 -7.29 12.10 0.05
C PHE A 53 -6.39 12.82 1.04
N SER A 54 -6.55 12.55 2.35
CA SER A 54 -5.49 12.91 3.29
C SER A 54 -4.24 12.15 2.86
N GLU A 55 -3.38 12.89 2.18
CA GLU A 55 -2.05 12.43 1.88
C GLU A 55 -1.41 12.09 3.22
N GLU A 56 -1.18 10.79 3.48
CA GLU A 56 -0.17 10.38 4.46
C GLU A 56 1.03 11.28 4.24
N SER A 57 1.52 11.90 5.31
CA SER A 57 2.61 12.85 5.17
C SER A 57 3.77 12.14 4.45
N ARG A 58 4.53 12.85 3.60
CA ARG A 58 5.67 12.22 2.90
C ARG A 58 6.61 11.48 3.87
N LYS A 59 6.64 11.93 5.14
CA LYS A 59 7.33 11.28 6.26
C LYS A 59 6.70 9.94 6.66
N GLU A 60 5.38 9.87 6.80
CA GLU A 60 4.65 8.62 7.08
C GLU A 60 4.81 7.60 5.95
N ARG A 61 4.64 8.02 4.69
CA ARG A 61 4.88 7.15 3.52
C ARG A 61 6.31 6.61 3.46
N HIS A 62 7.29 7.43 3.85
CA HIS A 62 8.68 7.01 3.91
C HIS A 62 8.92 6.03 5.07
N ALA A 63 8.33 6.30 6.24
CA ALA A 63 8.44 5.43 7.41
C ALA A 63 7.79 4.07 7.19
N SER A 64 6.60 4.01 6.56
CA SER A 64 5.95 2.74 6.20
C SER A 64 6.79 1.93 5.22
N LYS A 65 7.40 2.58 4.23
CA LYS A 65 8.33 1.93 3.30
C LYS A 65 9.58 1.40 4.00
N GLN A 66 10.16 2.16 4.92
CA GLN A 66 11.34 1.73 5.69
C GLN A 66 11.08 0.46 6.52
N LYS A 67 9.86 0.30 7.07
CA LYS A 67 9.48 -0.93 7.79
C LYS A 67 9.52 -2.17 6.90
N LEU A 68 9.24 -2.01 5.60
CA LEU A 68 9.25 -3.10 4.62
C LEU A 68 10.65 -3.39 4.06
N ASP A 69 11.55 -2.41 4.06
CA ASP A 69 12.93 -2.56 3.54
C ASP A 69 13.87 -3.31 4.51
N VAL A 70 13.39 -3.73 5.69
CA VAL A 70 14.20 -4.45 6.67
C VAL A 70 14.62 -5.81 6.11
N PRO A 71 15.93 -6.11 6.01
CA PRO A 71 16.39 -7.38 5.47
C PRO A 71 16.03 -8.52 6.43
N ILE A 72 15.22 -9.47 5.95
CA ILE A 72 14.85 -10.68 6.68
C ILE A 72 15.12 -11.88 5.78
N GLU A 73 15.72 -12.91 6.35
CA GLU A 73 15.94 -14.18 5.66
C GLU A 73 15.17 -15.29 6.35
N VAL A 74 14.50 -16.10 5.53
CA VAL A 74 13.66 -17.22 5.98
C VAL A 74 14.03 -18.45 5.16
N SER A 75 13.85 -19.64 5.75
CA SER A 75 14.04 -20.91 5.06
C SER A 75 13.05 -21.07 3.90
N ASP A 76 13.42 -21.86 2.90
CA ASP A 76 12.61 -22.03 1.69
C ASP A 76 11.28 -22.76 2.00
N GLU A 77 11.28 -23.62 3.02
CA GLU A 77 10.09 -24.34 3.51
C GLU A 77 9.05 -23.38 4.08
N VAL A 78 9.48 -22.48 4.96
CA VAL A 78 8.60 -21.50 5.60
C VAL A 78 8.09 -20.48 4.57
N LEU A 79 8.90 -20.11 3.58
CA LEU A 79 8.46 -19.28 2.46
C LEU A 79 7.29 -19.92 1.68
N LYS A 80 7.37 -21.23 1.46
CA LYS A 80 6.32 -21.98 0.75
C LYS A 80 5.00 -21.97 1.54
N GLU A 81 5.07 -22.10 2.86
CA GLU A 81 3.90 -21.99 3.73
C GLU A 81 3.24 -20.61 3.65
N TYR A 82 4.03 -19.53 3.68
CA TYR A 82 3.52 -18.16 3.57
C TYR A 82 2.81 -17.92 2.24
N VAL A 83 3.43 -18.36 1.14
CA VAL A 83 2.83 -18.26 -0.20
C VAL A 83 1.53 -19.08 -0.28
N ASN A 84 1.48 -20.26 0.33
CA ASN A 84 0.27 -21.09 0.33
C ASN A 84 -0.89 -20.45 1.12
N LYS A 85 -0.59 -19.72 2.20
CA LYS A 85 -1.59 -19.02 3.01
C LYS A 85 -2.17 -17.79 2.30
N ILE A 86 -1.35 -17.05 1.55
CA ILE A 86 -1.78 -15.81 0.89
C ILE A 86 -2.40 -16.07 -0.49
N PHE A 87 -1.78 -16.90 -1.32
CA PHE A 87 -2.18 -17.04 -2.73
C PHE A 87 -3.15 -18.19 -2.96
N SER A 88 -4.07 -17.98 -3.92
CA SER A 88 -4.92 -19.05 -4.45
C SER A 88 -4.07 -20.11 -5.16
N LYS A 89 -4.63 -21.32 -5.30
CA LYS A 89 -3.91 -22.51 -5.82
C LYS A 89 -3.22 -22.26 -7.17
N GLU A 90 -3.82 -21.43 -8.02
CA GLU A 90 -3.34 -21.13 -9.37
C GLU A 90 -2.04 -20.31 -9.39
N TYR A 91 -1.86 -19.40 -8.42
CA TYR A 91 -0.71 -18.48 -8.39
C TYR A 91 0.41 -18.90 -7.43
N ARG A 92 0.20 -19.92 -6.59
CA ARG A 92 1.21 -20.37 -5.60
C ARG A 92 2.55 -20.71 -6.23
N ASN A 93 2.53 -21.52 -7.30
CA ASN A 93 3.76 -21.98 -7.92
C ASN A 93 4.55 -20.85 -8.59
N SER A 94 3.85 -19.96 -9.29
CA SER A 94 4.47 -18.83 -9.99
C SER A 94 5.02 -17.81 -8.99
N SER A 95 4.23 -17.42 -7.98
CA SER A 95 4.66 -16.50 -6.93
C SER A 95 5.85 -17.06 -6.14
N TYR A 96 5.82 -18.34 -5.76
CA TYR A 96 6.94 -18.99 -5.06
C TYR A 96 8.21 -18.98 -5.90
N GLN A 97 8.13 -19.32 -7.19
CA GLN A 97 9.28 -19.28 -8.09
C GLN A 97 9.84 -17.85 -8.26
N PHE A 98 8.97 -16.85 -8.41
CA PHE A 98 9.43 -15.45 -8.51
C PHE A 98 10.15 -14.99 -7.25
N LEU A 99 9.66 -15.37 -6.06
CA LEU A 99 10.29 -15.02 -4.79
C LEU A 99 11.63 -15.77 -4.58
N LEU A 100 11.71 -17.05 -4.95
CA LEU A 100 12.96 -17.81 -4.92
C LEU A 100 14.02 -17.23 -5.86
N ASP A 101 13.63 -16.85 -7.07
CA ASP A 101 14.55 -16.21 -8.00
C ASP A 101 14.91 -14.79 -7.55
N ALA A 102 13.98 -14.09 -6.90
CA ALA A 102 14.24 -12.78 -6.33
C ALA A 102 15.27 -12.83 -5.18
N LYS A 103 15.26 -13.90 -4.35
CA LYS A 103 16.22 -14.15 -3.27
C LYS A 103 17.68 -14.23 -3.76
N LYS A 104 17.89 -14.71 -4.99
CA LYS A 104 19.24 -14.93 -5.57
C LYS A 104 19.96 -13.66 -6.01
N PHE A 105 19.25 -12.59 -6.35
CA PHE A 105 19.87 -11.37 -6.89
C PHE A 105 19.69 -10.16 -5.97
N ARG A 106 20.76 -9.39 -5.77
CA ARG A 106 20.78 -8.19 -4.91
C ARG A 106 19.69 -7.19 -5.27
N ASP A 107 19.48 -6.94 -6.56
CA ASP A 107 18.52 -5.94 -7.06
C ASP A 107 17.06 -6.34 -6.82
N THR A 108 16.78 -7.64 -6.74
CA THR A 108 15.42 -8.20 -6.57
C THR A 108 15.14 -8.64 -5.14
N LYS A 109 16.18 -8.74 -4.30
CA LYS A 109 16.08 -9.16 -2.90
C LYS A 109 15.18 -8.23 -2.08
N VAL A 110 15.08 -6.95 -2.48
CA VAL A 110 14.16 -5.98 -1.89
C VAL A 110 12.70 -6.45 -1.97
N ALA A 111 12.28 -6.97 -3.11
CA ALA A 111 10.91 -7.47 -3.29
C ALA A 111 10.63 -8.70 -2.41
N TYR A 112 11.64 -9.54 -2.19
CA TYR A 112 11.56 -10.66 -1.26
C TYR A 112 11.39 -10.19 0.21
N TYR A 113 12.15 -9.17 0.62
CA TYR A 113 12.00 -8.59 1.96
C TYR A 113 10.63 -7.93 2.15
N HIS A 114 10.13 -7.22 1.15
CA HIS A 114 8.79 -6.61 1.16
C HIS A 114 7.71 -7.66 1.41
N PHE A 115 7.80 -8.81 0.72
CA PHE A 115 6.86 -9.91 0.91
C PHE A 115 6.87 -10.45 2.35
N LEU A 116 8.06 -10.74 2.89
CA LEU A 116 8.18 -11.29 4.25
C LEU A 116 7.72 -10.31 5.33
N ASN A 117 8.09 -9.04 5.20
CA ASN A 117 7.70 -8.02 6.15
C ASN A 117 6.20 -7.76 6.09
N ALA A 118 5.61 -7.71 4.90
CA ALA A 118 4.17 -7.61 4.74
C ALA A 118 3.43 -8.80 5.37
N TYR A 119 3.92 -10.04 5.16
CA TYR A 119 3.33 -11.22 5.78
C TYR A 119 3.39 -11.17 7.32
N LYS A 120 4.52 -10.75 7.90
CA LYS A 120 4.64 -10.61 9.37
C LYS A 120 3.69 -9.56 9.92
N VAL A 121 3.49 -8.46 9.21
CA VAL A 121 2.54 -7.41 9.63
C VAL A 121 1.10 -7.91 9.48
N GLN A 122 0.82 -8.68 8.44
CA GLN A 122 -0.48 -9.33 8.25
C GLN A 122 -0.81 -10.31 9.39
N GLU A 123 0.17 -11.11 9.82
CA GLU A 123 0.01 -12.05 10.95
C GLU A 123 -0.27 -11.33 12.27
N ASN A 124 0.15 -10.07 12.40
CA ASN A 124 -0.17 -9.20 13.53
C ASN A 124 -1.55 -8.52 13.44
N GLY A 125 -2.37 -8.86 12.44
CA GLY A 125 -3.79 -8.47 12.36
C GLY A 125 -4.12 -7.35 11.36
N ASP A 126 -3.22 -6.98 10.45
CA ASP A 126 -3.49 -5.95 9.43
C ASP A 126 -3.83 -6.59 8.06
N ASP A 127 -5.13 -6.80 7.80
CA ASP A 127 -5.63 -7.47 6.58
C ASP A 127 -5.22 -6.75 5.28
N SER A 128 -4.95 -5.44 5.35
CA SER A 128 -4.52 -4.62 4.23
C SER A 128 -3.17 -5.07 3.63
N MET A 129 -2.36 -5.77 4.43
CA MET A 129 -1.02 -6.25 4.06
C MET A 129 -1.05 -7.49 3.16
N SER A 130 -2.18 -8.19 3.04
CA SER A 130 -2.36 -9.27 2.07
C SER A 130 -2.16 -8.77 0.63
N ASN A 131 -2.72 -7.60 0.33
CA ASN A 131 -2.54 -6.95 -0.98
C ASN A 131 -1.08 -6.55 -1.21
N VAL A 132 -0.39 -6.09 -0.16
CA VAL A 132 1.04 -5.74 -0.23
C VAL A 132 1.88 -6.99 -0.54
N CYS A 133 1.52 -8.15 -0.01
CA CYS A 133 2.17 -9.42 -0.34
C CYS A 133 2.01 -9.78 -1.84
N CYS A 134 0.81 -9.64 -2.39
CA CYS A 134 0.56 -9.82 -3.82
C CYS A 134 1.39 -8.85 -4.66
N LEU A 135 1.39 -7.57 -4.30
CA LEU A 135 2.17 -6.53 -4.97
C LEU A 135 3.68 -6.79 -4.92
N ALA A 136 4.19 -7.32 -3.80
CA ALA A 136 5.60 -7.68 -3.68
C ALA A 136 5.99 -8.81 -4.64
N ALA A 137 5.13 -9.81 -4.84
CA ALA A 137 5.36 -10.88 -5.80
C ALA A 137 5.34 -10.39 -7.27
N ASP A 138 4.39 -9.51 -7.61
CA ASP A 138 4.36 -8.87 -8.93
C ASP A 138 5.58 -7.97 -9.15
N TYR A 139 6.00 -7.24 -8.12
CA TYR A 139 7.20 -6.42 -8.17
C TYR A 139 8.46 -7.27 -8.39
N ALA A 140 8.58 -8.41 -7.71
CA ALA A 140 9.65 -9.38 -7.95
C ALA A 140 9.68 -9.86 -9.40
N ARG A 141 8.52 -10.22 -9.97
CA ARG A 141 8.37 -10.63 -11.37
C ARG A 141 8.86 -9.55 -12.33
N ASP A 142 8.47 -8.30 -12.09
CA ASP A 142 8.80 -7.20 -12.99
C ASP A 142 10.28 -6.82 -12.94
N LEU A 143 10.90 -6.85 -11.75
CA LEU A 143 12.35 -6.69 -11.60
C LEU A 143 13.12 -7.80 -12.33
N LEU A 144 12.68 -9.06 -12.24
CA LEU A 144 13.28 -10.17 -12.96
C LEU A 144 13.16 -10.01 -14.48
N LYS A 145 12.03 -9.51 -14.99
CA LYS A 145 11.83 -9.19 -16.42
C LYS A 145 12.78 -8.08 -16.88
N ILE A 146 12.88 -6.98 -16.12
CA ILE A 146 13.79 -5.86 -16.43
C ILE A 146 15.24 -6.36 -16.50
N ARG A 147 15.65 -7.19 -15.54
CA ARG A 147 16.99 -7.80 -15.52
C ARG A 147 17.26 -8.64 -16.77
N LYS A 148 16.32 -9.50 -17.18
CA LYS A 148 16.43 -10.29 -18.42
C LYS A 148 16.57 -9.40 -19.65
N LYS A 149 15.79 -8.31 -19.73
CA LYS A 149 15.84 -7.34 -20.83
C LYS A 149 17.20 -6.63 -20.91
N ARG A 150 17.75 -6.17 -19.78
CA ARG A 150 19.09 -5.56 -19.70
C ARG A 150 20.19 -6.50 -20.18
N ARG A 151 20.15 -7.78 -19.77
CA ARG A 151 21.10 -8.80 -20.24
C ARG A 151 21.03 -9.02 -21.76
N LYS A 152 19.84 -9.03 -22.35
CA LYS A 152 19.66 -9.20 -23.80
C LYS A 152 20.22 -8.02 -24.59
N ASN A 153 20.01 -6.79 -24.11
CA ASN A 153 20.53 -5.59 -24.77
C ASN A 153 22.07 -5.52 -24.74
N ASN A 154 22.69 -5.94 -23.64
CA ASN A 154 24.16 -5.98 -23.56
C ASN A 154 24.78 -7.05 -24.47
N LYS A 155 24.08 -8.16 -24.73
CA LYS A 155 24.51 -9.18 -25.69
C LYS A 155 24.39 -8.74 -27.16
N LYS A 156 23.47 -7.82 -27.47
CA LYS A 156 23.30 -7.29 -28.83
C LYS A 156 24.28 -6.17 -29.19
N ARG A 157 24.92 -5.58 -28.18
CA ARG A 157 25.91 -4.48 -28.32
C ARG A 157 27.35 -4.98 -28.35
N LYS A 158 27.56 -6.27 -28.09
CA LYS A 158 28.82 -6.99 -28.28
C LYS A 158 28.71 -7.77 -29.58
#